data_AF-A0A2G5B7C5-F1
#
_entry.id   AF-A0A2G5B7C5-F1
#
_cell.length_a   1.000
_cell.length_b   1.000
_cell.length_c   1.000
_cell.angle_alpha   90.00
_cell.angle_beta   90.00
_cell.angle_gamma   90.00
#
_symmetry.space_group_name_H-M   'P 1'
#
loop_
_entity.id
_entity.type
_entity.pdbx_description
1 polymer ?
#
loop_
_entity_poly.entity_id
_entity_poly.type
_entity_poly.pdbx_seq_one_letter_code
_entity_poly.pdbx_strand_id
1 'polypeptide(L)'
;NFPPLYPIMYHAIDVEVPAGDRRTVRTIFYLWIALEAMLVLNCVSCLIVMVSNAADVSNAGASFGSSFVYLFTITAGSFFLWYRPIYNAYMKDSSMFFYLFFIFNGFHILFDAYMAVGVPGAGSAGIIIMLQCLSSKKKAGAAFCGISFSLWVLHFVACLVMYLRVRRHYKRRGHTFAEAKQQAYMGFAQS
;
A
#
# COMPACT_ATOMS: atom_id res chain seq x y z
N ASN A 1 -0.30 10.73 18.65
CA ASN A 1 -0.95 9.40 18.74
C ASN A 1 -1.75 9.15 17.45
N PHE A 2 -1.62 7.95 16.85
CA PHE A 2 -2.18 7.63 15.52
C PHE A 2 -2.85 6.23 15.50
N PRO A 3 -3.96 6.02 14.76
CA PRO A 3 -4.77 7.06 14.10
C PRO A 3 -5.47 8.01 15.11
N PRO A 4 -5.82 9.25 14.73
CA PRO A 4 -6.34 10.25 15.67
C PRO A 4 -7.63 9.86 16.39
N LEU A 5 -8.51 9.12 15.70
CA LEU A 5 -9.81 8.68 16.24
C LEU A 5 -9.70 7.44 17.14
N TYR A 6 -8.71 6.58 16.90
CA TYR A 6 -8.47 5.38 17.70
C TYR A 6 -6.95 5.13 17.77
N PRO A 7 -6.24 5.72 18.73
CA PRO A 7 -4.79 5.72 18.73
C PRO A 7 -4.23 4.35 19.11
N ILE A 8 -3.63 3.67 18.12
CA ILE A 8 -3.03 2.33 18.25
C ILE A 8 -1.51 2.44 18.45
N MET A 9 -0.90 3.54 18.03
CA MET A 9 0.53 3.80 18.26
C MET A 9 0.79 5.25 18.66
N TYR A 10 1.79 5.43 19.52
CA TYR A 10 2.49 6.70 19.60
C TYR A 10 3.24 6.91 18.29
N HIS A 11 3.02 8.09 17.71
CA HIS A 11 3.53 8.42 16.39
C HIS A 11 4.08 9.83 16.43
N ALA A 12 5.37 9.93 16.70
CA ALA A 12 6.10 11.19 16.72
C ALA A 12 7.43 11.04 15.97
N ILE A 13 7.38 11.11 14.64
CA ILE A 13 8.56 10.95 13.77
C ILE A 13 9.70 11.88 14.19
N ASP A 14 9.39 13.12 14.57
CA ASP A 14 10.41 14.12 14.94
C ASP A 14 11.09 13.85 16.29
N VAL A 15 10.52 12.95 17.11
CA VAL A 15 11.07 12.56 18.41
C VAL A 15 11.71 11.18 18.34
N GLU A 16 11.02 10.22 17.72
CA GLU A 16 11.38 8.80 17.76
C GLU A 16 12.35 8.38 16.65
N VAL A 17 12.43 9.11 15.53
CA VAL A 17 13.30 8.76 14.40
C VAL A 17 14.53 9.67 14.36
N PRO A 18 15.75 9.13 14.14
CA PRO A 18 16.97 9.92 13.95
C PRO A 18 16.84 10.97 12.84
N ALA A 19 17.38 12.17 13.05
CA ALA A 19 17.16 13.33 12.17
C ALA A 19 17.47 13.06 10.69
N GLY A 20 18.50 12.26 10.39
CA GLY A 20 18.88 11.91 9.01
C GLY A 20 17.84 11.06 8.26
N ASP A 21 17.00 10.32 8.98
CA ASP A 21 16.05 9.35 8.40
C ASP A 21 14.59 9.83 8.41
N ARG A 22 14.27 10.87 9.19
CA ARG A 22 12.92 11.44 9.33
C ARG A 22 12.23 11.71 8.00
N ARG A 23 12.96 12.28 7.03
CA ARG A 23 12.42 12.56 5.70
C ARG A 23 11.96 11.29 5.00
N THR A 24 12.76 10.22 5.06
CA THR A 24 12.42 8.94 4.44
C THR A 24 11.17 8.35 5.11
N VAL A 25 11.15 8.29 6.45
CA VAL A 25 9.99 7.75 7.19
C VAL A 25 8.71 8.55 6.93
N ARG A 26 8.82 9.89 6.89
CA ARG A 26 7.67 10.77 6.59
C ARG A 26 7.16 10.57 5.15
N THR A 27 8.05 10.41 4.17
CA THR A 27 7.64 10.08 2.81
C THR A 27 6.90 8.74 2.75
N ILE A 28 7.40 7.72 3.46
CA ILE A 28 6.76 6.40 3.51
C ILE A 28 5.40 6.46 4.23
N PHE A 29 5.27 7.27 5.28
CA PHE A 29 3.99 7.54 5.92
C PHE A 29 2.98 8.18 4.96
N TYR A 30 3.39 9.20 4.21
CA TYR A 30 2.51 9.83 3.23
C TYR A 30 2.15 8.89 2.08
N LEU A 31 3.03 7.97 1.70
CA LEU A 31 2.67 6.90 0.77
C LEU A 31 1.59 6.01 1.39
N TRP A 32 1.75 5.56 2.63
CA TRP A 32 0.71 4.76 3.29
C TRP A 32 -0.63 5.51 3.37
N ILE A 33 -0.65 6.81 3.69
CA ILE A 33 -1.87 7.62 3.64
C ILE A 33 -2.44 7.74 2.22
N ALA A 34 -1.58 7.87 1.20
CA ALA A 34 -2.01 7.89 -0.19
C ALA A 34 -2.65 6.56 -0.62
N LEU A 35 -2.13 5.41 -0.14
CA LEU A 35 -2.75 4.10 -0.35
C LEU A 35 -4.20 4.09 0.18
N GLU A 36 -4.43 4.58 1.40
CA GLU A 36 -5.78 4.64 1.98
C GLU A 36 -6.74 5.46 1.11
N ALA A 37 -6.31 6.65 0.69
CA ALA A 37 -7.10 7.50 -0.21
C ALA A 37 -7.36 6.83 -1.57
N MET A 38 -6.38 6.10 -2.09
CA MET A 38 -6.49 5.38 -3.36
C MET A 38 -7.41 4.17 -3.28
N LEU A 39 -7.43 3.44 -2.16
CA LEU A 39 -8.39 2.35 -1.94
C LEU A 39 -9.82 2.88 -1.93
N VAL A 40 -10.07 4.02 -1.27
CA VAL A 40 -11.38 4.71 -1.28
C VAL A 40 -11.75 5.13 -2.70
N LEU A 41 -10.85 5.80 -3.41
CA LEU A 41 -11.09 6.21 -4.78
C LEU A 41 -11.37 5.00 -5.70
N ASN A 42 -10.61 3.93 -5.56
CA ASN A 42 -10.79 2.71 -6.34
C ASN A 42 -12.16 2.08 -6.06
N CYS A 43 -12.59 2.03 -4.80
CA CYS A 43 -13.93 1.56 -4.43
C CYS A 43 -15.03 2.44 -5.04
N VAL A 44 -14.87 3.77 -5.01
CA VAL A 44 -15.78 4.72 -5.69
C VAL A 44 -15.79 4.49 -7.20
N SER A 45 -14.64 4.27 -7.83
CA SER A 45 -14.54 3.95 -9.26
C SER A 45 -15.28 2.67 -9.60
N CYS A 46 -15.09 1.60 -8.82
CA CYS A 46 -15.84 0.34 -9.00
C CYS A 46 -17.35 0.52 -8.78
N LEU A 47 -17.76 1.35 -7.82
CA LEU A 47 -19.16 1.70 -7.59
C LEU A 47 -19.75 2.43 -8.81
N ILE A 48 -19.06 3.44 -9.34
CA ILE A 48 -19.49 4.18 -10.53
C ILE A 48 -19.65 3.24 -11.73
N VAL A 49 -18.70 2.33 -11.94
CA VAL A 49 -18.78 1.32 -13.01
C VAL A 49 -20.01 0.42 -12.83
N MET A 50 -20.29 -0.02 -11.60
CA MET A 50 -21.45 -0.84 -11.27
C MET A 50 -22.78 -0.11 -11.50
N VAL A 51 -22.94 1.11 -10.98
CA VAL A 51 -24.22 1.86 -11.06
C VAL A 51 -24.50 2.45 -12.44
N SER A 52 -23.47 2.65 -13.27
CA SER A 52 -23.62 3.19 -14.63
C SER A 52 -24.28 2.18 -15.61
N ASN A 53 -24.82 1.08 -15.10
CA ASN A 53 -25.41 -0.04 -15.85
C ASN A 53 -24.52 -0.43 -17.02
N ALA A 54 -23.24 -0.61 -16.72
CA ALA A 54 -22.30 -1.14 -17.68
C ALA A 54 -22.48 -2.67 -17.72
N ALA A 55 -23.65 -3.14 -18.19
CA ALA A 55 -23.90 -4.57 -18.41
C ALA A 55 -22.83 -5.19 -19.32
N ASP A 56 -22.23 -4.37 -20.18
CA ASP A 56 -21.12 -4.72 -21.07
C ASP A 56 -19.75 -4.77 -20.37
N VAL A 57 -19.63 -4.26 -19.14
CA VAL A 57 -18.40 -4.32 -18.33
C VAL A 57 -18.49 -5.54 -17.43
N SER A 58 -17.65 -6.53 -17.73
CA SER A 58 -17.68 -7.82 -17.07
C SER A 58 -17.48 -7.70 -15.55
N ASN A 59 -18.32 -8.40 -14.79
CA ASN A 59 -18.15 -8.59 -13.34
C ASN A 59 -18.07 -7.28 -12.53
N ALA A 60 -18.80 -6.24 -12.92
CA ALA A 60 -18.80 -4.95 -12.22
C ALA A 60 -19.20 -5.06 -10.73
N GLY A 61 -20.23 -5.86 -10.41
CA GLY A 61 -20.67 -6.09 -9.03
C GLY A 61 -19.62 -6.81 -8.17
N ALA A 62 -18.98 -7.85 -8.73
CA ALA A 62 -17.89 -8.55 -8.05
C ALA A 62 -16.67 -7.63 -7.83
N SER A 63 -16.39 -6.74 -8.79
CA SER A 63 -15.33 -5.73 -8.65
C SER A 63 -15.63 -4.77 -7.50
N PHE A 64 -16.86 -4.25 -7.41
CA PHE A 64 -17.24 -3.41 -6.28
C PHE A 64 -17.11 -4.16 -4.95
N GLY A 65 -17.65 -5.38 -4.84
CA GLY A 65 -17.56 -6.20 -3.63
C GLY A 65 -16.12 -6.43 -3.17
N SER A 66 -15.24 -6.85 -4.09
CA SER A 66 -13.81 -7.06 -3.81
C SER A 66 -13.12 -5.76 -3.39
N SER A 67 -13.38 -4.65 -4.08
CA SER A 67 -12.79 -3.34 -3.74
C SER A 67 -13.20 -2.84 -2.35
N PHE A 68 -14.43 -3.14 -1.93
CA PHE A 68 -14.92 -2.81 -0.60
C PHE A 68 -14.22 -3.63 0.49
N VAL A 69 -13.98 -4.92 0.25
CA VAL A 69 -13.18 -5.77 1.17
C VAL A 69 -11.74 -5.26 1.31
N TYR A 70 -11.15 -4.72 0.23
CA TYR A 70 -9.80 -4.16 0.26
C TYR A 70 -9.66 -2.96 1.20
N LEU A 71 -10.71 -2.14 1.36
CA LEU A 71 -10.71 -1.00 2.31
C LEU A 71 -10.43 -1.40 3.76
N PHE A 72 -10.67 -2.65 4.12
CA PHE A 72 -10.43 -3.12 5.48
C PHE A 72 -9.19 -4.00 5.54
N THR A 73 -9.09 -4.95 4.61
CA THR A 73 -8.02 -5.95 4.62
C THR A 73 -6.67 -5.35 4.22
N ILE A 74 -6.62 -4.53 3.17
CA ILE A 74 -5.38 -3.88 2.72
C ILE A 74 -4.99 -2.75 3.67
N THR A 75 -5.95 -1.99 4.19
CA THR A 75 -5.68 -0.95 5.20
C THR A 75 -5.05 -1.54 6.46
N ALA A 76 -5.67 -2.56 7.05
CA ALA A 76 -5.12 -3.22 8.23
C ALA A 76 -3.78 -3.92 7.91
N GLY A 77 -3.73 -4.69 6.83
CA GLY A 77 -2.54 -5.41 6.41
C GLY A 77 -1.36 -4.50 6.13
N SER A 78 -1.55 -3.43 5.36
CA SER A 78 -0.50 -2.47 5.01
C SER A 78 0.07 -1.76 6.24
N PHE A 79 -0.81 -1.36 7.16
CA PHE A 79 -0.41 -0.72 8.41
C PHE A 79 0.46 -1.64 9.26
N PHE A 80 0.00 -2.86 9.52
CA PHE A 80 0.69 -3.79 10.44
C PHE A 80 1.89 -4.48 9.81
N LEU A 81 1.86 -4.76 8.51
CA LEU A 81 2.83 -5.62 7.86
C LEU A 81 3.97 -4.87 7.20
N TRP A 82 3.80 -3.60 6.81
CA TRP A 82 4.91 -2.84 6.24
C TRP A 82 5.09 -1.43 6.81
N TYR A 83 4.03 -0.64 7.03
CA TYR A 83 4.22 0.74 7.52
C TYR A 83 4.72 0.78 8.98
N ARG A 84 4.06 0.07 9.89
CA ARG A 84 4.48 0.00 11.29
C ARG A 84 5.85 -0.68 11.45
N PRO A 85 6.16 -1.78 10.74
CA PRO A 85 7.50 -2.35 10.74
C PRO A 85 8.56 -1.37 10.29
N ILE A 86 8.40 -0.64 9.18
CA ILE A 86 9.45 0.29 8.74
C ILE A 86 9.62 1.48 9.69
N TYR A 87 8.52 1.96 10.29
CA TYR A 87 8.60 2.94 11.37
C TYR A 87 9.47 2.45 12.52
N ASN A 88 9.19 1.24 13.02
CA ASN A 88 9.95 0.60 14.09
C ASN A 88 11.40 0.30 13.69
N ALA A 89 11.65 -0.04 12.43
CA ALA A 89 12.98 -0.31 11.91
C ALA A 89 13.88 0.92 12.02
N TYR A 90 13.39 2.10 11.62
CA TYR A 90 14.14 3.35 11.72
C TYR A 90 14.22 3.89 13.15
N MET A 91 13.18 3.67 13.97
CA MET A 91 13.18 4.09 15.37
C MET A 91 14.16 3.27 16.23
N LYS A 92 14.18 1.94 16.05
CA LYS A 92 14.96 1.01 16.88
C LYS A 92 16.26 0.55 16.22
N ASP A 93 16.50 0.95 14.99
CA ASP A 93 17.63 0.47 14.17
C ASP A 93 17.71 -1.06 14.11
N SER A 94 16.58 -1.71 13.82
CA SER A 94 16.43 -3.16 13.93
C SER A 94 16.35 -3.83 12.55
N SER A 95 17.31 -4.73 12.30
CA SER A 95 17.36 -5.56 11.10
C SER A 95 16.09 -6.38 10.88
N MET A 96 15.51 -6.97 11.94
CA MET A 96 14.28 -7.76 11.85
C MET A 96 13.12 -6.95 11.24
N PHE A 97 12.90 -5.72 11.72
CA PHE A 97 11.82 -4.88 11.20
C PHE A 97 12.07 -4.40 9.77
N PHE A 98 13.33 -4.16 9.37
CA PHE A 98 13.67 -3.91 7.97
C PHE A 98 13.33 -5.11 7.08
N TYR A 99 13.62 -6.34 7.52
CA TYR A 99 13.28 -7.55 6.77
C TYR A 99 11.78 -7.74 6.59
N LEU A 100 10.99 -7.52 7.65
CA LEU A 100 9.53 -7.58 7.57
C LEU A 100 9.00 -6.58 6.54
N PHE A 101 9.49 -5.33 6.57
CA PHE A 101 9.15 -4.34 5.56
C PHE A 101 9.50 -4.83 4.15
N PHE A 102 10.69 -5.39 3.92
CA PHE A 102 11.07 -5.83 2.57
C PHE A 102 10.16 -6.94 2.02
N ILE A 103 9.76 -7.90 2.85
CA ILE A 103 8.88 -8.98 2.39
C ILE A 103 7.49 -8.42 2.06
N PHE A 104 6.86 -7.72 3.00
CA PHE A 104 5.47 -7.30 2.86
C PHE A 104 5.29 -6.10 1.93
N ASN A 105 6.21 -5.14 1.95
CA ASN A 105 6.19 -4.07 0.95
C ASN A 105 6.53 -4.61 -0.46
N GLY A 106 7.32 -5.69 -0.56
CA GLY A 106 7.55 -6.39 -1.82
C GLY A 106 6.25 -6.96 -2.40
N PHE A 107 5.45 -7.64 -1.58
CA PHE A 107 4.11 -8.09 -1.99
C PHE A 107 3.16 -6.92 -2.28
N HIS A 108 3.26 -5.83 -1.53
CA HIS A 108 2.45 -4.64 -1.77
C HIS A 108 2.74 -3.99 -3.13
N ILE A 109 4.01 -3.91 -3.53
CA ILE A 109 4.39 -3.44 -4.88
C ILE A 109 3.76 -4.33 -5.97
N LEU A 110 3.71 -5.65 -5.77
CA LEU A 110 3.02 -6.54 -6.71
C LEU A 110 1.50 -6.32 -6.70
N PHE A 111 0.92 -6.03 -5.54
CA PHE A 111 -0.47 -5.64 -5.42
C PHE A 111 -0.77 -4.35 -6.18
N ASP A 112 0.09 -3.32 -6.11
CA ASP A 112 -0.10 -2.07 -6.88
C ASP A 112 -0.13 -2.35 -8.39
N ALA A 113 0.77 -3.20 -8.88
CA ALA A 113 0.79 -3.61 -10.29
C ALA A 113 -0.51 -4.34 -10.67
N TYR A 114 -0.99 -5.24 -9.82
CA TYR A 114 -2.28 -5.91 -10.00
C TYR A 114 -3.45 -4.91 -10.03
N MET A 115 -3.45 -3.91 -9.14
CA MET A 115 -4.48 -2.87 -9.10
C MET A 115 -4.45 -1.98 -10.35
N ALA A 116 -3.26 -1.69 -10.88
CA ALA A 116 -3.10 -0.97 -12.13
C ALA A 116 -3.65 -1.75 -13.34
N VAL A 117 -3.49 -3.08 -13.38
CA VAL A 117 -4.00 -3.92 -14.47
C VAL A 117 -5.54 -3.87 -14.55
N GLY A 118 -6.24 -3.97 -13.42
CA GLY A 118 -7.71 -3.87 -13.43
C GLY A 118 -8.43 -5.15 -13.85
N VAL A 119 -8.06 -6.32 -13.29
CA VAL A 119 -8.66 -7.60 -13.68
C VAL A 119 -10.17 -7.60 -13.37
N PRO A 120 -11.05 -7.93 -14.34
CA PRO A 120 -12.50 -7.93 -14.13
C PRO A 120 -12.96 -8.85 -13.00
N GLY A 121 -13.75 -8.31 -12.07
CA GLY A 121 -14.26 -9.02 -10.89
C GLY A 121 -13.29 -9.02 -9.70
N ALA A 122 -12.06 -8.57 -9.91
CA ALA A 122 -10.98 -8.67 -8.94
C ALA A 122 -10.83 -7.41 -8.06
N GLY A 123 -11.72 -6.43 -8.23
CA GLY A 123 -11.79 -5.24 -7.37
C GLY A 123 -10.82 -4.12 -7.68
N SER A 124 -10.21 -4.14 -8.86
CA SER A 124 -9.31 -3.10 -9.35
C SER A 124 -9.93 -2.30 -10.49
N ALA A 125 -10.04 -0.98 -10.33
CA ALA A 125 -10.51 -0.05 -11.34
C ALA A 125 -9.38 0.37 -12.30
N GLY A 126 -8.57 -0.58 -12.74
CA GLY A 126 -7.36 -0.34 -13.53
C GLY A 126 -7.61 -0.16 -15.03
N ILE A 127 -6.54 -0.31 -15.82
CA ILE A 127 -6.55 -0.01 -17.26
C ILE A 127 -7.53 -0.87 -18.06
N ILE A 128 -7.69 -2.16 -17.73
CA ILE A 128 -8.63 -3.05 -18.45
C ILE A 128 -10.06 -2.54 -18.29
N ILE A 129 -10.49 -2.24 -17.07
CA ILE A 129 -11.85 -1.72 -16.79
C ILE A 129 -12.04 -0.35 -17.46
N MET A 130 -11.02 0.51 -17.44
CA MET A 130 -11.05 1.79 -18.15
C MET A 130 -11.34 1.59 -19.64
N LEU A 131 -10.63 0.67 -20.31
CA LEU A 131 -10.79 0.39 -21.73
C LEU A 131 -12.16 -0.23 -22.05
N GLN A 132 -12.68 -1.09 -21.18
CA GLN A 132 -14.05 -1.61 -21.29
C GLN A 132 -15.08 -0.47 -21.21
N CYS A 133 -14.92 0.45 -20.25
CA CYS A 133 -15.81 1.61 -20.13
C CYS A 133 -15.77 2.52 -21.37
N LEU A 134 -14.57 2.76 -21.93
CA LEU A 134 -14.41 3.52 -23.18
C LEU A 134 -15.12 2.84 -24.35
N SER A 135 -14.97 1.52 -24.48
CA SER A 135 -15.59 0.73 -25.55
C SER A 135 -17.12 0.76 -25.46
N SER A 136 -17.67 0.76 -24.25
CA SER A 136 -19.11 0.86 -23.99
C SER A 136 -19.62 2.31 -23.89
N LYS A 137 -18.81 3.31 -24.29
CA LYS A 137 -19.14 4.75 -24.27
C LYS A 137 -19.51 5.30 -22.86
N LYS A 138 -19.07 4.65 -21.79
CA LYS A 138 -19.28 5.03 -20.40
C LYS A 138 -18.19 5.99 -19.93
N LYS A 139 -18.33 7.27 -20.32
CA LYS A 139 -17.31 8.32 -20.09
C LYS A 139 -16.93 8.50 -18.61
N ALA A 140 -17.93 8.47 -17.71
CA ALA A 140 -17.67 8.64 -16.28
C ALA A 140 -16.83 7.49 -15.71
N GLY A 141 -17.22 6.22 -15.96
CA GLY A 141 -16.45 5.06 -15.54
C GLY A 141 -15.02 5.08 -16.09
N ALA A 142 -14.86 5.41 -17.38
CA ALA A 142 -13.54 5.53 -17.99
C ALA A 142 -12.67 6.61 -17.31
N ALA A 143 -13.23 7.79 -17.00
CA ALA A 143 -12.48 8.85 -16.34
C ALA A 143 -11.99 8.43 -14.95
N PHE A 144 -12.87 7.85 -14.13
CA PHE A 144 -12.54 7.40 -12.77
C PHE A 144 -11.55 6.22 -12.74
N CYS A 145 -11.73 5.24 -13.64
CA CYS A 145 -10.75 4.16 -13.81
C CYS A 145 -9.40 4.69 -14.31
N GLY A 146 -9.38 5.68 -15.21
CA GLY A 146 -8.14 6.32 -15.67
C GLY A 146 -7.37 7.05 -14.57
N ILE A 147 -8.08 7.78 -13.71
CA ILE A 147 -7.48 8.40 -12.51
C ILE A 147 -6.94 7.32 -11.58
N SER A 148 -7.73 6.28 -11.30
CA SER A 148 -7.33 5.18 -10.41
C SER A 148 -6.07 4.46 -10.95
N PHE A 149 -6.06 4.11 -12.24
CA PHE A 149 -4.90 3.53 -12.91
C PHE A 149 -3.65 4.38 -12.79
N SER A 150 -3.75 5.69 -13.08
CA SER A 150 -2.61 6.61 -13.02
C SER A 150 -2.01 6.69 -11.62
N LEU A 151 -2.88 6.71 -10.60
CA LEU A 151 -2.46 6.72 -9.20
C LEU A 151 -1.83 5.39 -8.79
N TRP A 152 -2.37 4.24 -9.19
CA TRP A 152 -1.77 2.93 -8.92
C TRP A 152 -0.37 2.81 -9.55
N VAL A 153 -0.18 3.29 -10.77
CA VAL A 153 1.14 3.32 -11.42
C VAL A 153 2.11 4.26 -10.68
N LEU A 154 1.66 5.46 -10.31
CA LEU A 154 2.49 6.39 -9.54
C LEU A 154 2.89 5.81 -8.18
N HIS A 155 1.94 5.17 -7.50
CA HIS A 155 2.15 4.55 -6.19
C HIS A 155 3.13 3.38 -6.29
N PHE A 156 2.95 2.49 -7.27
CA PHE A 156 3.88 1.41 -7.58
C PHE A 156 5.32 1.92 -7.71
N VAL A 157 5.53 2.95 -8.54
CA VAL A 157 6.85 3.54 -8.76
C VAL A 157 7.40 4.16 -7.47
N ALA A 158 6.59 4.92 -6.74
CA ALA A 158 7.02 5.57 -5.51
C ALA A 158 7.39 4.55 -4.41
N CYS A 159 6.59 3.50 -4.24
CA CYS A 159 6.86 2.38 -3.34
C CYS A 159 8.13 1.63 -3.73
N LEU A 160 8.35 1.37 -5.03
CA LEU A 160 9.59 0.75 -5.52
C LEU A 160 10.81 1.63 -5.25
N VAL A 161 10.73 2.94 -5.49
CA VAL A 161 11.82 3.88 -5.21
C VAL A 161 12.14 3.92 -3.71
N MET A 162 11.12 3.99 -2.85
CA MET A 162 11.32 3.97 -1.40
C MET A 162 11.87 2.62 -0.93
N TYR A 163 11.39 1.51 -1.47
CA TYR A 163 11.92 0.18 -1.20
C TYR A 163 13.42 0.10 -1.48
N LEU A 164 13.85 0.58 -2.65
CA LEU A 164 15.27 0.63 -3.01
C LEU A 164 16.07 1.58 -2.12
N ARG A 165 15.49 2.72 -1.71
CA ARG A 165 16.13 3.67 -0.79
C ARG A 165 16.34 3.05 0.59
N VAL A 166 15.33 2.40 1.14
CA VAL A 166 15.42 1.66 2.41
C VAL A 166 16.43 0.52 2.29
N ARG A 167 16.44 -0.23 1.19
CA ARG A 167 17.43 -1.30 0.95
C ARG A 167 18.86 -0.77 0.93
N ARG A 168 19.10 0.40 0.36
CA ARG A 168 20.42 1.07 0.40
C ARG A 168 20.78 1.50 1.82
N HIS A 169 19.84 2.06 2.57
CA HIS A 169 20.04 2.42 3.98
C HIS A 169 20.41 1.19 4.81
N TYR A 170 19.60 0.13 4.74
CA TYR A 170 19.83 -1.15 5.39
C TYR A 170 21.24 -1.71 5.14
N LYS A 171 21.68 -1.71 3.87
CA LYS A 171 23.04 -2.16 3.51
C LYS A 171 24.14 -1.26 4.07
N ARG A 172 23.94 0.06 4.10
CA ARG A 172 24.92 1.02 4.65
C ARG A 172 25.10 0.89 6.16
N ARG A 173 24.04 0.51 6.88
CA ARG A 173 24.09 0.24 8.32
C ARG A 173 24.79 -1.07 8.68
N GLY A 174 25.08 -1.92 7.69
CA GLY A 174 25.74 -3.22 7.93
C GLY A 174 24.82 -4.30 8.46
N HIS A 175 23.49 -4.10 8.45
CA HIS A 175 22.54 -5.09 8.92
C HIS A 175 22.61 -6.38 8.11
N THR A 176 22.41 -7.51 8.80
CA THR A 176 22.47 -8.85 8.19
C THR A 176 21.22 -9.68 8.46
N PHE A 177 20.99 -10.70 7.64
CA PHE A 177 19.94 -11.68 7.87
C PHE A 177 20.15 -12.48 9.16
N ALA A 178 21.41 -12.80 9.48
CA ALA A 178 21.75 -13.50 10.71
C ALA A 178 21.33 -12.69 11.95
N GLU A 179 21.57 -11.38 11.93
CA GLU A 179 21.13 -10.45 12.97
C GLU A 179 19.60 -10.44 13.09
N ALA A 180 18.87 -10.38 11.97
CA ALA A 180 17.41 -10.43 11.99
C ALA A 180 16.86 -11.74 12.58
N LYS A 181 17.48 -12.87 12.24
CA LYS A 181 17.14 -14.19 12.81
C LYS A 181 17.38 -14.23 14.32
N GLN A 182 18.50 -13.69 14.79
CA GLN A 182 18.81 -13.59 16.21
C GLN A 182 17.82 -12.70 16.97
N GLN A 183 17.49 -11.53 16.43
CA GLN A 183 16.49 -10.61 16.99
C GLN A 183 15.10 -11.27 17.09
N ALA A 184 14.71 -12.05 16.07
CA ALA A 184 13.46 -12.79 16.11
C ALA A 184 13.44 -13.85 17.24
N TYR A 185 14.51 -14.63 17.39
CA TYR A 185 14.60 -15.62 18.48
C TYR A 185 14.56 -14.98 19.86
N MET A 186 15.28 -13.88 20.05
CA MET A 186 15.25 -13.14 21.33
C MET A 186 13.85 -12.59 21.62
N GLY A 187 13.15 -12.09 20.60
CA GLY A 187 11.76 -11.64 20.73
C GLY A 187 10.81 -12.75 21.15
N PHE A 188 10.94 -13.97 20.60
CA PHE A 188 10.15 -15.13 21.01
C PHE A 188 10.53 -15.69 22.39
N ALA A 189 11.78 -15.56 22.80
CA ALA A 189 12.24 -16.03 24.10
C ALA A 189 11.81 -15.12 25.27
N GLN A 190 11.40 -13.87 24.97
CA GLN A 190 10.99 -12.87 25.95
C GLN A 190 9.47 -12.63 25.98
N SER A 191 8.70 -13.28 25.09
CA SER A 191 7.23 -13.20 25.00
C SER A 191 6.56 -14.38 25.69
#